data_AF-A0A0Q8NH75-F1
#
_entry.id   AF-A0A0Q8NH75-F1
#
_cell.length_a   1.000
_cell.length_b   1.000
_cell.length_c   1.000
_cell.angle_alpha   90.00
_cell.angle_beta   90.00
_cell.angle_gamma   90.00
#
_symmetry.space_group_name_H-M   'P 1'
#
loop_
_entity.id
_entity.type
_entity.pdbx_description
1 polymer ?
#
loop_
_entity_poly.entity_id
_entity_poly.type
_entity_poly.pdbx_seq_one_letter_code
_entity_poly.pdbx_strand_id
1 'polypeptide(L)'
;MVLGIRITDWDALRAAARAAVAELDFTGVDPAGQREALLREVSEDPNAALGALLHPDRLVAAIPGVEALGGTLEIALTDDFAPDFAELFPLDLDEEEGGGTGDWTLTPRTACLLHTQLITLADAAYDDLDEHEGDPVTDEEEADWAVLARLPRRTWNLHRGWRRSMARTFDDLADDMALGEWPLPRCLAEELALRLALVDARELLGAQPQAVADMMGDLPVDLYDYDWDGCADELFGVYGPEEQGDPDLDAADRTDQLLAATHPEGWFLTYEDAEERESGRGYRR
;
A
#
# COMPACT_ATOMS: atom_id res chain seq x y z
N MET A 1 -23.89 -0.75 -5.20
CA MET A 1 -22.55 -1.18 -5.65
C MET A 1 -21.65 0.02 -5.46
N VAL A 2 -20.61 -0.11 -4.64
CA VAL A 2 -19.62 0.93 -4.40
C VAL A 2 -18.35 0.46 -5.11
N LEU A 3 -17.76 1.34 -5.93
CA LEU A 3 -16.52 1.07 -6.62
C LEU A 3 -15.46 1.97 -5.99
N GLY A 4 -14.47 1.38 -5.32
CA GLY A 4 -13.29 2.10 -4.84
C GLY A 4 -12.34 2.36 -6.01
N ILE A 5 -11.92 3.62 -6.18
CA ILE A 5 -10.96 4.00 -7.23
C ILE A 5 -9.84 4.79 -6.58
N ARG A 6 -8.62 4.27 -6.67
CA ARG A 6 -7.40 4.99 -6.29
C ARG A 6 -6.81 5.67 -7.51
N ILE A 7 -6.52 6.98 -7.38
CA ILE A 7 -5.92 7.77 -8.44
C ILE A 7 -4.41 7.77 -8.22
N THR A 8 -3.69 6.97 -9.01
CA THR A 8 -2.22 6.84 -8.91
C THR A 8 -1.47 7.85 -9.79
N ASP A 9 -2.05 8.23 -10.93
CA ASP A 9 -1.49 9.24 -11.84
C ASP A 9 -2.58 10.26 -12.23
N TRP A 10 -2.46 11.45 -11.64
CA TRP A 10 -3.39 12.55 -11.92
C TRP A 10 -3.24 13.11 -13.34
N ASP A 11 -2.03 13.19 -13.88
CA ASP A 11 -1.82 13.76 -15.21
C ASP A 11 -2.35 12.83 -16.31
N ALA A 12 -2.21 11.52 -16.14
CA ALA A 12 -2.83 10.52 -17.01
C ALA A 12 -4.36 10.59 -16.93
N LEU A 13 -4.93 10.62 -15.72
CA LEU A 13 -6.38 10.74 -15.52
C LEU A 13 -6.92 12.03 -16.16
N ARG A 14 -6.26 13.15 -15.93
CA ARG A 14 -6.59 14.46 -16.50
C ARG A 14 -6.56 14.43 -18.04
N ALA A 15 -5.51 13.85 -18.63
CA ALA A 15 -5.40 13.73 -20.07
C ALA A 15 -6.53 12.88 -20.67
N ALA A 16 -6.82 11.74 -20.05
CA ALA A 16 -7.91 10.85 -20.46
C ALA A 16 -9.27 11.54 -20.35
N ALA A 17 -9.54 12.23 -19.24
CA ALA A 17 -10.79 12.96 -19.03
C ALA A 17 -10.99 14.07 -20.08
N ARG A 18 -9.93 14.83 -20.42
CA ARG A 18 -10.01 15.84 -21.48
C ARG A 18 -10.32 15.23 -22.84
N ALA A 19 -9.74 14.08 -23.16
CA ALA A 19 -10.07 13.35 -24.39
C ALA A 19 -11.54 12.88 -24.38
N ALA A 20 -12.03 12.37 -23.25
CA ALA A 20 -13.42 11.96 -23.11
C ALA A 20 -14.39 13.13 -23.29
N VAL A 21 -14.10 14.30 -22.70
CA VAL A 21 -14.91 15.52 -22.87
C VAL A 21 -14.92 15.99 -24.32
N ALA A 22 -13.85 15.77 -25.10
CA ALA A 22 -13.82 16.11 -26.52
C ALA A 22 -14.83 15.27 -27.34
N GLU A 23 -15.05 14.03 -26.94
CA GLU A 23 -15.97 13.10 -27.61
C GLU A 23 -17.42 13.20 -27.12
N LEU A 24 -17.70 13.91 -26.02
CA LEU A 24 -19.06 14.12 -25.54
C LEU A 24 -19.88 15.02 -26.48
N ASP A 25 -21.15 14.66 -26.64
CA ASP A 25 -22.14 15.44 -27.37
C ASP A 25 -22.85 16.43 -26.43
N PHE A 26 -22.58 17.71 -26.61
CA PHE A 26 -23.23 18.79 -25.87
C PHE A 26 -24.43 19.30 -26.67
N THR A 27 -25.60 19.34 -26.03
CA THR A 27 -26.83 19.84 -26.64
C THR A 27 -27.44 20.95 -25.78
N GLY A 28 -28.17 21.88 -26.39
CA GLY A 28 -28.85 22.97 -25.68
C GLY A 28 -28.44 24.37 -26.12
N VAL A 29 -28.55 25.33 -25.20
CA VAL A 29 -28.50 26.78 -25.49
C VAL A 29 -27.07 27.30 -25.67
N ASP A 30 -26.07 26.69 -25.02
CA ASP A 30 -24.65 27.03 -25.20
C ASP A 30 -23.73 25.80 -25.09
N PRO A 31 -23.70 24.93 -26.13
CA PRO A 31 -22.88 23.73 -26.13
C PRO A 31 -21.36 24.01 -26.03
N ALA A 32 -20.92 25.13 -26.60
CA ALA A 32 -19.50 25.50 -26.62
C ALA A 32 -19.03 25.96 -25.24
N GLY A 33 -19.79 26.83 -24.57
CA GLY A 33 -19.48 27.27 -23.21
C GLY A 33 -19.59 26.14 -22.18
N GLN A 34 -20.57 25.23 -22.34
CA GLN A 34 -20.66 24.02 -21.50
C GLN A 34 -19.44 23.12 -21.63
N ARG A 35 -18.96 22.90 -22.87
CA ARG A 35 -17.75 22.12 -23.12
C ARG A 35 -16.52 22.78 -22.51
N GLU A 36 -16.35 24.10 -22.68
CA GLU A 36 -15.22 24.83 -22.12
C GLU A 36 -15.23 24.81 -20.58
N ALA A 37 -16.40 24.97 -19.96
CA ALA A 37 -16.56 24.87 -18.52
C ALA A 37 -16.18 23.48 -17.99
N LEU A 38 -16.67 22.41 -18.63
CA LEU A 38 -16.34 21.04 -18.23
C LEU A 38 -14.85 20.73 -18.45
N LEU A 39 -14.25 21.20 -19.55
CA LEU A 39 -12.81 21.04 -19.79
C LEU A 39 -11.95 21.69 -18.71
N ARG A 40 -12.37 22.84 -18.20
CA ARG A 40 -11.70 23.49 -17.07
C ARG A 40 -11.87 22.67 -15.80
N GLU A 41 -13.08 22.22 -15.48
CA GLU A 41 -13.37 21.41 -14.29
C GLU A 41 -12.56 20.11 -14.28
N VAL A 42 -12.59 19.31 -15.35
CA VAL A 42 -11.80 18.06 -15.42
C VAL A 42 -10.29 18.28 -15.40
N SER A 43 -9.82 19.51 -15.64
CA SER A 43 -8.41 19.87 -15.54
C SER A 43 -7.98 20.20 -14.11
N GLU A 44 -8.92 20.64 -13.28
CA GLU A 44 -8.69 21.18 -11.94
C GLU A 44 -9.13 20.21 -10.83
N ASP A 45 -10.09 19.34 -11.12
CA ASP A 45 -10.73 18.45 -10.13
C ASP A 45 -10.73 16.97 -10.59
N PRO A 46 -10.09 16.06 -9.83
CA PRO A 46 -10.12 14.62 -10.10
C PRO A 46 -11.51 13.98 -10.07
N ASN A 47 -12.44 14.50 -9.26
CA ASN A 47 -13.80 13.98 -9.22
C ASN A 47 -14.55 14.33 -10.52
N ALA A 48 -14.40 15.57 -10.99
CA ALA A 48 -14.94 15.96 -12.29
C ALA A 48 -14.32 15.12 -13.43
N ALA A 49 -13.02 14.85 -13.38
CA ALA A 49 -12.32 14.03 -14.36
C ALA A 49 -12.85 12.58 -14.40
N LEU A 50 -13.02 11.94 -13.24
CA LEU A 50 -13.64 10.63 -13.14
C LEU A 50 -15.10 10.65 -13.61
N GLY A 51 -15.86 11.67 -13.22
CA GLY A 51 -17.25 11.84 -13.65
C GLY A 51 -17.41 11.90 -15.16
N ALA A 52 -16.49 12.58 -15.86
CA ALA A 52 -16.48 12.64 -17.33
C ALA A 52 -16.17 11.27 -17.97
N LEU A 53 -15.29 10.47 -17.37
CA LEU A 53 -14.93 9.14 -17.87
C LEU A 53 -16.02 8.10 -17.61
N LEU A 54 -16.65 8.17 -16.44
CA LEU A 54 -17.72 7.27 -15.98
C LEU A 54 -19.12 7.74 -16.41
N HIS A 55 -19.19 8.69 -17.35
CA HIS A 55 -20.47 9.22 -17.82
C HIS A 55 -21.33 8.08 -18.41
N PRO A 56 -22.60 7.91 -17.97
CA PRO A 56 -23.44 6.78 -18.39
C PRO A 56 -23.56 6.64 -19.90
N ASP A 57 -23.76 7.76 -20.62
CA ASP A 57 -23.84 7.74 -22.09
C ASP A 57 -22.58 7.21 -22.74
N ARG A 58 -21.38 7.47 -22.18
CA ARG A 58 -20.13 6.91 -22.69
C ARG A 58 -20.03 5.41 -22.43
N LEU A 59 -20.39 4.96 -21.24
CA LEU A 59 -20.29 3.56 -20.84
C LEU A 59 -21.17 2.66 -21.73
N VAL A 60 -22.32 3.15 -22.18
CA VAL A 60 -23.26 2.38 -23.00
C VAL A 60 -23.19 2.67 -24.49
N ALA A 61 -22.52 3.75 -24.93
CA ALA A 61 -22.47 4.18 -26.35
C ALA A 61 -22.01 3.08 -27.32
N ALA A 62 -21.19 2.13 -26.86
CA ALA A 62 -20.67 1.05 -27.69
C ALA A 62 -21.57 -0.21 -27.73
N ILE A 63 -22.68 -0.26 -27.00
CA ILE A 63 -23.50 -1.46 -26.83
C ILE A 63 -24.82 -1.32 -27.61
N PRO A 64 -24.99 -2.02 -28.75
CA PRO A 64 -26.20 -1.91 -29.57
C PRO A 64 -27.46 -2.31 -28.79
N GLY A 65 -28.48 -1.45 -28.83
CA GLY A 65 -29.76 -1.69 -28.16
C GLY A 65 -29.78 -1.32 -26.67
N VAL A 66 -28.72 -0.68 -26.15
CA VAL A 66 -28.68 -0.14 -24.79
C VAL A 66 -28.58 1.38 -24.87
N GLU A 67 -29.50 2.06 -24.19
CA GLU A 67 -29.51 3.52 -24.07
C GLU A 67 -29.52 3.90 -22.59
N ALA A 68 -28.75 4.91 -22.22
CA ALA A 68 -28.80 5.48 -20.89
C ALA A 68 -30.05 6.36 -20.78
N LEU A 69 -30.93 6.03 -19.84
CA LEU A 69 -32.17 6.79 -19.59
C LEU A 69 -31.97 7.91 -18.53
N GLY A 70 -30.72 8.11 -18.11
CA GLY A 70 -30.33 8.95 -16.98
C GLY A 70 -29.81 8.12 -15.81
N GLY A 71 -28.93 8.75 -15.02
CA GLY A 71 -28.36 8.16 -13.82
C GLY A 71 -27.60 9.24 -13.04
N THR A 72 -27.57 9.11 -11.71
CA THR A 72 -26.74 9.95 -10.85
C THR A 72 -25.52 9.13 -10.47
N LEU A 73 -24.34 9.61 -10.84
CA LEU A 73 -23.07 9.12 -10.31
C LEU A 73 -22.67 10.05 -9.16
N GLU A 74 -22.63 9.51 -7.95
CA GLU A 74 -22.10 10.23 -6.79
C GLU A 74 -20.66 9.78 -6.57
N ILE A 75 -19.72 10.71 -6.76
CA ILE A 75 -18.30 10.50 -6.47
C ILE A 75 -18.03 11.25 -5.18
N ALA A 76 -17.61 10.51 -4.15
CA ALA A 76 -17.18 11.07 -2.89
C ALA A 76 -15.72 10.68 -2.66
N LEU A 77 -14.92 11.64 -2.19
CA LEU A 77 -13.63 11.32 -1.60
C LEU A 77 -13.91 10.64 -0.26
N THR A 78 -13.30 9.48 -0.04
CA THR A 78 -13.33 8.80 1.24
C THR A 78 -11.90 8.60 1.70
N ASP A 79 -11.56 9.22 2.82
CA ASP A 79 -10.34 8.92 3.56
C ASP A 79 -10.54 7.62 4.39
N ASP A 80 -11.80 7.18 4.53
CA ASP A 80 -12.23 6.04 5.35
C ASP A 80 -12.35 4.72 4.56
N PHE A 81 -11.68 4.56 3.41
CA PHE A 81 -11.61 3.23 2.80
C PHE A 81 -10.68 2.34 3.64
N ALA A 82 -11.22 1.74 4.69
CA ALA A 82 -10.57 0.66 5.41
C ALA A 82 -10.75 -0.63 4.58
N PRO A 83 -9.66 -1.36 4.24
CA PRO A 83 -9.76 -2.63 3.56
C PRO A 83 -10.60 -3.64 4.36
N ASP A 84 -11.51 -4.36 3.71
CA ASP A 84 -12.24 -5.47 4.34
C ASP A 84 -11.33 -6.70 4.39
N PHE A 85 -10.54 -6.81 5.46
CA PHE A 85 -9.59 -7.92 5.61
C PHE A 85 -10.27 -9.30 5.70
N ALA A 86 -11.57 -9.38 6.04
CA ALA A 86 -12.29 -10.64 5.99
C ALA A 86 -12.59 -11.09 4.56
N GLU A 87 -12.84 -10.15 3.64
CA GLU A 87 -12.99 -10.43 2.21
C GLU A 87 -11.64 -10.65 1.52
N LEU A 88 -10.62 -9.88 1.89
CA LEU A 88 -9.31 -9.90 1.23
C LEU A 88 -8.45 -11.11 1.62
N PHE A 89 -8.57 -11.60 2.86
CA PHE A 89 -7.79 -12.73 3.38
C PHE A 89 -8.70 -13.84 3.92
N PRO A 90 -9.63 -14.38 3.12
CA PRO A 90 -10.65 -15.29 3.62
C PRO A 90 -10.03 -16.55 4.25
N LEU A 91 -10.63 -17.02 5.34
CA LEU A 91 -10.27 -18.30 5.93
C LEU A 91 -10.92 -19.43 5.14
N ASP A 92 -10.15 -20.45 4.75
CA ASP A 92 -10.66 -21.67 4.13
C ASP A 92 -11.33 -22.57 5.18
N LEU A 93 -12.58 -22.25 5.53
CA LEU A 93 -13.37 -22.97 6.54
C LEU A 93 -13.83 -24.37 6.09
N ASP A 94 -13.58 -24.76 4.83
CA ASP A 94 -14.09 -26.00 4.23
C ASP A 94 -13.17 -27.24 4.46
N GLU A 95 -12.01 -27.09 5.12
CA GLU A 95 -11.10 -28.22 5.42
C GLU A 95 -11.47 -29.05 6.67
N GLU A 96 -12.69 -28.89 7.22
CA GLU A 96 -13.15 -29.66 8.40
C GLU A 96 -13.46 -31.16 8.14
N GLU A 97 -13.26 -31.69 6.93
CA GLU A 97 -13.39 -33.14 6.65
C GLU A 97 -12.09 -33.75 6.08
N GLY A 98 -10.93 -33.51 6.70
CA GLY A 98 -9.71 -34.07 6.10
C GLY A 98 -8.40 -34.20 6.86
N GLY A 99 -8.24 -33.78 8.12
CA GLY A 99 -7.05 -34.15 8.92
C GLY A 99 -5.68 -33.92 8.26
N GLY A 100 -5.57 -32.89 7.41
CA GLY A 100 -4.31 -32.29 7.01
C GLY A 100 -4.09 -31.05 7.88
N THR A 101 -2.86 -30.83 8.35
CA THR A 101 -2.44 -29.50 8.77
C THR A 101 -2.57 -28.61 7.53
N GLY A 102 -3.58 -27.73 7.48
CA GLY A 102 -3.68 -26.74 6.42
C GLY A 102 -2.36 -25.98 6.32
N ASP A 103 -1.91 -25.69 5.10
CA ASP A 103 -0.74 -24.84 4.89
C ASP A 103 -0.97 -23.50 5.62
N TRP A 104 0.10 -22.94 6.20
CA TRP A 104 0.00 -21.67 6.93
C TRP A 104 -0.59 -20.58 6.02
N THR A 105 -1.43 -19.71 6.58
CA THR A 105 -2.02 -18.58 5.84
C THR A 105 -2.03 -17.31 6.68
N LEU A 106 -1.90 -16.17 6.01
CA LEU A 106 -2.01 -14.86 6.64
C LEU A 106 -3.47 -14.55 6.97
N THR A 107 -3.84 -14.71 8.25
CA THR A 107 -5.24 -14.54 8.71
C THR A 107 -5.73 -13.08 8.59
N PRO A 108 -7.06 -12.84 8.46
CA PRO A 108 -7.63 -11.48 8.41
C PRO A 108 -7.17 -10.56 9.53
N ARG A 109 -7.09 -11.08 10.76
CA ARG A 109 -6.73 -10.30 11.94
C ARG A 109 -5.25 -9.95 11.94
N THR A 110 -4.41 -10.90 11.55
CA THR A 110 -2.97 -10.68 11.40
C THR A 110 -2.70 -9.67 10.28
N ALA A 111 -3.38 -9.81 9.13
CA ALA A 111 -3.30 -8.88 8.02
C ALA A 111 -3.76 -7.46 8.42
N CYS A 112 -4.89 -7.33 9.10
CA CYS A 112 -5.41 -6.06 9.57
C CYS A 112 -4.42 -5.33 10.50
N LEU A 113 -3.88 -6.04 11.49
CA LEU A 113 -2.94 -5.47 12.44
C LEU A 113 -1.62 -5.07 11.76
N LEU A 114 -1.09 -5.93 10.89
CA LEU A 114 0.15 -5.66 10.16
C LEU A 114 0.01 -4.48 9.19
N HIS A 115 -1.07 -4.43 8.41
CA HIS A 115 -1.40 -3.29 7.56
C HIS A 115 -1.46 -1.99 8.38
N THR A 116 -2.12 -2.02 9.53
CA THR A 116 -2.23 -0.86 10.40
C THR A 116 -0.86 -0.36 10.87
N GLN A 117 0.08 -1.28 11.19
CA GLN A 117 1.44 -0.89 11.55
C GLN A 117 2.23 -0.34 10.37
N LEU A 118 2.09 -0.90 9.17
CA LEU A 118 2.71 -0.36 7.96
C LEU A 118 2.24 1.09 7.71
N ILE A 119 0.93 1.36 7.79
CA ILE A 119 0.40 2.72 7.65
C ILE A 119 0.93 3.65 8.75
N THR A 120 0.95 3.20 10.00
CA THR A 120 1.46 3.99 11.14
C THR A 120 2.94 4.32 10.97
N LEU A 121 3.75 3.36 10.53
CA LEU A 121 5.18 3.55 10.25
C LEU A 121 5.41 4.48 9.05
N ALA A 122 4.59 4.37 8.00
CA ALA A 122 4.64 5.29 6.88
C ALA A 122 4.41 6.73 7.36
N ASP A 123 3.32 6.98 8.08
CA ASP A 123 2.98 8.31 8.60
C ASP A 123 4.08 8.86 9.51
N ALA A 124 4.54 8.05 10.47
CA ALA A 124 5.63 8.45 11.37
C ALA A 124 6.94 8.74 10.63
N ALA A 125 7.27 7.99 9.56
CA ALA A 125 8.47 8.24 8.76
C ALA A 125 8.36 9.51 7.89
N TYR A 126 7.16 9.86 7.42
CA TYR A 126 6.92 11.15 6.75
C TYR A 126 6.91 12.31 7.74
N ASP A 127 6.37 12.13 8.94
CA ASP A 127 6.42 13.15 9.99
C ASP A 127 7.86 13.40 10.45
N ASP A 128 8.68 12.36 10.65
CA ASP A 128 10.14 12.47 10.87
C ASP A 128 10.83 13.33 9.78
N LEU A 129 10.40 13.20 8.52
CA LEU A 129 10.95 13.96 7.39
C LEU A 129 10.54 15.43 7.40
N ASP A 130 9.30 15.72 7.80
CA ASP A 130 8.74 17.06 7.81
C ASP A 130 9.22 17.85 9.04
N GLU A 131 9.34 17.20 10.21
CA GLU A 131 9.77 17.83 11.46
C GLU A 131 11.26 18.20 11.47
N HIS A 132 12.11 17.34 10.89
CA HIS A 132 13.56 17.53 10.92
C HIS A 132 14.14 18.09 9.61
N GLU A 133 13.31 18.36 8.60
CA GLU A 133 13.67 19.00 7.30
C GLU A 133 14.88 18.39 6.54
N GLY A 134 15.31 17.17 6.90
CA GLY A 134 16.48 16.50 6.32
C GLY A 134 17.76 16.55 7.16
N ASP A 135 17.70 17.05 8.40
CA ASP A 135 18.81 16.99 9.35
C ASP A 135 19.18 15.53 9.68
N PRO A 136 20.48 15.22 9.89
CA PRO A 136 20.92 13.88 10.26
C PRO A 136 20.39 13.48 11.64
N VAL A 137 20.05 12.21 11.81
CA VAL A 137 19.81 11.66 13.16
C VAL A 137 21.13 11.73 13.93
N THR A 138 21.09 12.25 15.16
CA THR A 138 22.24 12.30 16.08
C THR A 138 21.99 11.40 17.29
N ASP A 139 23.05 10.93 17.95
CA ASP A 139 22.89 10.12 19.17
C ASP A 139 22.15 10.87 20.29
N GLU A 140 22.20 12.20 20.33
CA GLU A 140 21.56 13.02 21.36
C GLU A 140 20.05 13.18 21.14
N GLU A 141 19.63 13.14 19.87
CA GLU A 141 18.25 13.36 19.43
C GLU A 141 17.57 12.05 19.01
N GLU A 142 18.21 10.88 19.19
CA GLU A 142 17.69 9.57 18.75
C GLU A 142 16.24 9.32 19.21
N ALA A 143 15.90 9.74 20.43
CA ALA A 143 14.56 9.58 21.01
C ALA A 143 13.49 10.53 20.44
N ASP A 144 13.90 11.55 19.68
CA ASP A 144 13.00 12.51 19.06
C ASP A 144 12.47 12.00 17.70
N TRP A 145 13.10 10.96 17.12
CA TRP A 145 12.68 10.36 15.86
C TRP A 145 11.85 9.10 16.09
N ALA A 146 10.73 8.97 15.40
CA ALA A 146 9.83 7.84 15.55
C ALA A 146 10.29 6.59 14.77
N VAL A 147 10.83 6.77 13.56
CA VAL A 147 11.17 5.65 12.66
C VAL A 147 12.62 5.69 12.21
N LEU A 148 13.10 6.83 11.72
CA LEU A 148 14.39 6.89 11.03
C LEU A 148 15.60 6.63 11.96
N ALA A 149 15.48 6.91 13.25
CA ALA A 149 16.48 6.55 14.24
C ALA A 149 16.58 5.03 14.52
N ARG A 150 15.49 4.28 14.30
CA ARG A 150 15.45 2.81 14.48
C ARG A 150 16.20 2.05 13.38
N LEU A 151 16.51 2.74 12.27
CA LEU A 151 17.27 2.18 11.16
C LEU A 151 18.77 2.10 11.50
N PRO A 152 19.55 1.22 10.83
CA PRO A 152 20.98 1.10 11.08
C PRO A 152 21.72 2.43 10.97
N ARG A 153 22.54 2.80 11.97
CA ARG A 153 23.25 4.10 12.09
C ARG A 153 23.90 4.65 10.80
N ARG A 154 24.33 3.79 9.89
CA ARG A 154 24.86 4.19 8.57
C ARG A 154 23.83 4.88 7.66
N THR A 155 22.54 4.85 8.00
CA THR A 155 21.46 5.54 7.28
C THR A 155 21.16 6.94 7.79
N TRP A 156 21.61 7.26 9.02
CA TRP A 156 21.22 8.47 9.75
C TRP A 156 21.56 9.77 9.00
N ASN A 157 22.61 9.76 8.18
CA ASN A 157 23.05 10.92 7.39
C ASN A 157 22.68 10.83 5.89
N LEU A 158 21.76 9.92 5.51
CA LEU A 158 21.32 9.83 4.12
C LEU A 158 20.33 10.94 3.77
N HIS A 159 20.36 11.33 2.51
CA HIS A 159 19.62 12.47 1.99
C HIS A 159 18.09 12.28 2.06
N ARG A 160 17.34 13.39 2.04
CA ARG A 160 15.86 13.40 2.10
C ARG A 160 15.20 12.44 1.10
N GLY A 161 15.69 12.36 -0.13
CA GLY A 161 15.14 11.44 -1.15
C GLY A 161 15.23 9.96 -0.77
N TRP A 162 16.30 9.54 -0.09
CA TRP A 162 16.49 8.18 0.39
C TRP A 162 15.48 7.89 1.51
N ARG A 163 15.36 8.81 2.47
CA ARG A 163 14.42 8.70 3.60
C ARG A 163 12.97 8.67 3.11
N ARG A 164 12.63 9.48 2.11
CA ARG A 164 11.31 9.47 1.47
C ARG A 164 11.02 8.14 0.78
N SER A 165 12.03 7.54 0.17
CA SER A 165 11.92 6.21 -0.42
C SER A 165 11.74 5.12 0.63
N MET A 166 12.40 5.25 1.79
CA MET A 166 12.17 4.37 2.95
C MET A 166 10.76 4.54 3.54
N ALA A 167 10.26 5.77 3.69
CA ALA A 167 8.88 5.99 4.11
C ALA A 167 7.88 5.33 3.14
N ARG A 168 8.17 5.42 1.82
CA ARG A 168 7.35 4.82 0.77
C ARG A 168 7.34 3.29 0.79
N THR A 169 8.37 2.61 1.27
CA THR A 169 8.32 1.13 1.33
C THR A 169 7.24 0.62 2.28
N PHE A 170 6.91 1.37 3.34
CA PHE A 170 5.79 1.01 4.21
C PHE A 170 4.44 1.14 3.48
N ASP A 171 4.26 2.23 2.71
CA ASP A 171 3.09 2.39 1.84
C ASP A 171 2.98 1.28 0.81
N ASP A 172 4.08 0.93 0.17
CA ASP A 172 4.10 -0.08 -0.90
C ASP A 172 3.65 -1.45 -0.37
N LEU A 173 4.09 -1.84 0.83
CA LEU A 173 3.65 -3.08 1.48
C LEU A 173 2.19 -2.99 1.98
N ALA A 174 1.76 -1.85 2.52
CA ALA A 174 0.37 -1.66 2.94
C ALA A 174 -0.58 -1.68 1.74
N ASP A 175 -0.17 -1.08 0.63
CA ASP A 175 -0.92 -1.06 -0.62
C ASP A 175 -1.12 -2.48 -1.18
N ASP A 176 -0.11 -3.35 -1.11
CA ASP A 176 -0.25 -4.78 -1.49
C ASP A 176 -1.36 -5.44 -0.66
N MET A 177 -1.35 -5.24 0.65
CA MET A 177 -2.36 -5.82 1.55
C MET A 177 -3.76 -5.25 1.32
N ALA A 178 -3.87 -3.96 1.02
CA ALA A 178 -5.15 -3.32 0.69
C ALA A 178 -5.74 -3.83 -0.63
N LEU A 179 -4.93 -4.49 -1.47
CA LEU A 179 -5.36 -5.18 -2.70
C LEU A 179 -5.62 -6.67 -2.47
N GLY A 180 -5.42 -7.19 -1.26
CA GLY A 180 -5.53 -8.62 -0.93
C GLY A 180 -4.30 -9.44 -1.34
N GLU A 181 -3.19 -8.77 -1.66
CA GLU A 181 -1.91 -9.43 -1.92
C GLU A 181 -1.12 -9.58 -0.62
N TRP A 182 -0.25 -10.60 -0.56
CA TRP A 182 0.68 -10.74 0.56
C TRP A 182 1.78 -9.68 0.45
N PRO A 183 2.22 -9.06 1.57
CA PRO A 183 3.23 -8.01 1.57
C PRO A 183 4.64 -8.59 1.40
N LEU A 184 4.92 -9.21 0.24
CA LEU A 184 6.19 -9.88 -0.04
C LEU A 184 7.28 -8.86 -0.40
N PRO A 185 8.38 -8.77 0.38
CA PRO A 185 9.43 -7.79 0.12
C PRO A 185 10.14 -7.98 -1.22
N ARG A 186 10.15 -6.94 -2.06
CA ARG A 186 10.77 -6.98 -3.39
C ARG A 186 12.20 -6.43 -3.41
N CYS A 187 12.67 -5.88 -2.28
CA CYS A 187 14.01 -5.36 -2.08
C CYS A 187 14.40 -5.32 -0.59
N LEU A 188 15.66 -5.02 -0.28
CA LEU A 188 16.17 -4.94 1.11
C LEU A 188 15.50 -3.86 1.97
N ALA A 189 15.06 -2.76 1.36
CA ALA A 189 14.35 -1.72 2.10
C ALA A 189 12.96 -2.18 2.54
N GLU A 190 12.23 -2.92 1.68
CA GLU A 190 10.95 -3.52 2.02
C GLU A 190 11.10 -4.62 3.08
N GLU A 191 12.17 -5.41 3.02
CA GLU A 191 12.50 -6.40 4.06
C GLU A 191 12.61 -5.74 5.44
N LEU A 192 13.36 -4.63 5.52
CA LEU A 192 13.53 -3.88 6.76
C LEU A 192 12.21 -3.23 7.22
N ALA A 193 11.42 -2.70 6.29
CA ALA A 193 10.12 -2.10 6.58
C ALA A 193 9.15 -3.13 7.18
N LEU A 194 9.04 -4.32 6.56
CA LEU A 194 8.17 -5.39 7.04
C LEU A 194 8.59 -5.90 8.42
N ARG A 195 9.91 -6.04 8.66
CA ARG A 195 10.43 -6.41 9.99
C ARG A 195 10.03 -5.42 11.08
N LEU A 196 10.14 -4.11 10.81
CA LEU A 196 9.71 -3.08 11.75
C LEU A 196 8.21 -3.19 12.04
N ALA A 197 7.39 -3.41 11.01
CA ALA A 197 5.95 -3.55 11.18
C ALA A 197 5.56 -4.80 11.99
N LEU A 198 6.23 -5.94 11.78
CA LEU A 198 6.01 -7.16 12.57
C LEU A 198 6.39 -6.97 14.04
N VAL A 199 7.51 -6.29 14.33
CA VAL A 199 7.91 -5.95 15.69
C VAL A 199 6.87 -5.06 16.35
N ASP A 200 6.45 -3.98 15.69
CA ASP A 200 5.49 -3.03 16.26
C ASP A 200 4.10 -3.67 16.45
N ALA A 201 3.70 -4.57 15.55
CA ALA A 201 2.43 -5.30 15.65
C ALA A 201 2.43 -6.21 16.89
N ARG A 202 3.53 -6.95 17.08
CA ARG A 202 3.72 -7.81 18.25
C ARG A 202 3.78 -7.01 19.55
N GLU A 203 4.49 -5.89 19.55
CA GLU A 203 4.58 -4.99 20.71
C GLU A 203 3.22 -4.38 21.05
N LEU A 204 2.46 -3.91 20.05
CA LEU A 204 1.12 -3.35 20.25
C LEU A 204 0.15 -4.39 20.82
N LEU A 205 0.15 -5.62 20.28
CA LEU A 205 -0.67 -6.72 20.80
C LEU A 205 -0.33 -7.04 22.26
N GLY A 206 0.96 -7.05 22.60
CA GLY A 206 1.41 -7.31 23.96
C GLY A 206 1.11 -6.17 24.95
N ALA A 207 1.29 -4.92 24.53
CA ALA A 207 1.14 -3.74 25.38
C ALA A 207 -0.32 -3.28 25.53
N GLN A 208 -1.13 -3.41 24.46
CA GLN A 208 -2.50 -2.90 24.38
C GLN A 208 -3.47 -3.93 23.78
N PRO A 209 -3.61 -5.13 24.38
CA PRO A 209 -4.42 -6.20 23.80
C PRO A 209 -5.90 -5.83 23.65
N GLN A 210 -6.43 -4.98 24.53
CA GLN A 210 -7.81 -4.48 24.42
C GLN A 210 -8.01 -3.55 23.21
N ALA A 211 -7.04 -2.68 22.93
CA ALA A 211 -7.10 -1.79 21.76
C ALA A 211 -7.03 -2.60 20.47
N VAL A 212 -6.20 -3.65 20.44
CA VAL A 212 -6.16 -4.58 19.29
C VAL A 212 -7.48 -5.33 19.17
N ALA A 213 -8.05 -5.85 20.26
CA ALA A 213 -9.35 -6.53 20.22
C ALA A 213 -10.47 -5.61 19.71
N ASP A 214 -10.49 -4.34 20.13
CA ASP A 214 -11.43 -3.33 19.64
C ASP A 214 -11.21 -3.03 18.14
N MET A 215 -9.95 -2.98 17.69
CA MET A 215 -9.58 -2.79 16.28
C MET A 215 -10.04 -3.96 15.40
N MET A 216 -9.93 -5.20 15.88
CA MET A 216 -10.33 -6.38 15.10
C MET A 216 -11.85 -6.45 14.88
N GLY A 217 -12.65 -5.84 15.75
CA GLY A 217 -14.10 -5.80 15.62
C GLY A 217 -14.71 -7.19 15.36
N ASP A 218 -15.40 -7.32 14.23
CA ASP A 218 -16.10 -8.54 13.81
C ASP A 218 -15.26 -9.46 12.89
N LEU A 219 -13.96 -9.17 12.69
CA LEU A 219 -13.10 -10.03 11.87
C LEU A 219 -13.08 -11.47 12.41
N PRO A 220 -13.10 -12.48 11.52
CA PRO A 220 -13.14 -13.89 11.93
C PRO A 220 -11.88 -14.24 12.74
N VAL A 221 -12.06 -15.13 13.71
CA VAL A 221 -11.00 -15.63 14.59
C VAL A 221 -10.42 -16.90 13.98
N ASP A 222 -9.11 -17.04 14.00
CA ASP A 222 -8.42 -18.28 13.64
C ASP A 222 -7.38 -18.70 14.70
N LEU A 223 -6.96 -19.96 14.68
CA LEU A 223 -5.95 -20.49 15.60
C LEU A 223 -4.54 -20.00 15.28
N TYR A 224 -4.27 -19.61 14.03
CA TYR A 224 -3.00 -19.05 13.57
C TYR A 224 -2.98 -17.52 13.63
N ASP A 225 -4.01 -16.89 14.20
CA ASP A 225 -4.01 -15.45 14.46
C ASP A 225 -2.74 -15.05 15.24
N TYR A 226 -1.99 -14.09 14.69
CA TYR A 226 -0.77 -13.54 15.27
C TYR A 226 0.37 -14.57 15.42
N ASP A 227 0.40 -15.59 14.57
CA ASP A 227 1.58 -16.45 14.39
C ASP A 227 2.71 -15.68 13.69
N TRP A 228 3.43 -14.87 14.49
CA TRP A 228 4.50 -14.01 14.00
C TRP A 228 5.68 -14.77 13.43
N ASP A 229 5.95 -15.97 13.94
CA ASP A 229 7.06 -16.80 13.46
C ASP A 229 6.67 -17.38 12.09
N GLY A 230 5.45 -17.89 11.93
CA GLY A 230 4.92 -18.29 10.61
C GLY A 230 4.85 -17.14 9.60
N CYS A 231 4.48 -15.92 10.05
CA CYS A 231 4.57 -14.72 9.18
C CYS A 231 5.98 -14.48 8.67
N ALA A 232 6.99 -14.61 9.55
CA ALA A 232 8.37 -14.38 9.16
C ALA A 232 8.87 -15.45 8.20
N ASP A 233 8.53 -16.72 8.46
CA ASP A 233 8.95 -17.84 7.63
C ASP A 233 8.37 -17.77 6.21
N GLU A 234 7.12 -17.31 6.06
CA GLU A 234 6.40 -17.31 4.78
C GLU A 234 6.52 -16.00 4.00
N LEU A 235 6.72 -14.86 4.66
CA LEU A 235 6.82 -13.56 3.98
C LEU A 235 8.25 -13.18 3.58
N PHE A 236 9.28 -13.69 4.26
CA PHE A 236 10.68 -13.34 3.97
C PHE A 236 11.38 -14.39 3.13
N GLY A 237 12.34 -13.93 2.31
CA GLY A 237 13.17 -14.84 1.52
C GLY A 237 12.46 -15.51 0.34
N VAL A 238 11.22 -15.13 0.04
CA VAL A 238 10.49 -15.52 -1.18
C VAL A 238 11.19 -15.01 -2.43
N TYR A 239 11.73 -13.79 -2.36
CA TYR A 239 12.56 -13.19 -3.38
C TYR A 239 13.96 -12.93 -2.84
N GLY A 240 14.96 -12.88 -3.73
CA GLY A 240 16.33 -12.52 -3.37
C GLY A 240 17.36 -13.48 -3.93
N PRO A 241 18.65 -13.24 -3.69
CA PRO A 241 19.72 -14.04 -4.28
C PRO A 241 19.79 -15.42 -3.61
N GLU A 242 19.00 -16.39 -4.10
CA GLU A 242 19.10 -17.80 -3.70
C GLU A 242 20.50 -18.36 -4.03
N GLU A 243 21.10 -17.93 -5.14
CA GLU A 243 22.34 -18.51 -5.68
C GLU A 243 23.64 -18.07 -4.97
N GLN A 244 23.60 -17.04 -4.12
CA GLN A 244 24.82 -16.45 -3.51
C GLN A 244 24.88 -16.63 -1.98
N GLY A 245 23.82 -17.13 -1.36
CA GLY A 245 23.74 -17.40 0.08
C GLY A 245 24.17 -18.81 0.47
N ASP A 246 24.57 -18.98 1.72
CA ASP A 246 24.69 -20.30 2.34
C ASP A 246 23.26 -20.89 2.48
N PRO A 247 22.95 -22.06 1.89
CA PRO A 247 21.62 -22.65 1.94
C PRO A 247 21.18 -23.05 3.35
N ASP A 248 22.12 -23.10 4.30
CA ASP A 248 21.83 -23.41 5.70
C ASP A 248 21.43 -22.17 6.52
N LEU A 249 21.49 -20.96 5.94
CA LEU A 249 21.02 -19.73 6.59
C LEU A 249 19.52 -19.51 6.37
N ASP A 250 18.83 -19.17 7.45
CA ASP A 250 17.44 -18.70 7.37
C ASP A 250 17.34 -17.35 6.65
N ALA A 251 16.12 -16.96 6.30
CA ALA A 251 15.86 -15.70 5.61
C ALA A 251 16.30 -14.49 6.44
N ALA A 252 16.21 -14.59 7.78
CA ALA A 252 16.55 -13.49 8.66
C ALA A 252 18.05 -13.16 8.63
N ASP A 253 18.88 -14.18 8.81
CA ASP A 253 20.33 -14.10 8.76
C ASP A 253 20.83 -13.67 7.37
N ARG A 254 20.17 -14.15 6.31
CA ARG A 254 20.51 -13.77 4.92
C ARG A 254 20.29 -12.29 4.68
N THR A 255 19.13 -11.76 5.07
CA THR A 255 18.83 -10.33 4.95
C THR A 255 19.78 -9.50 5.81
N ASP A 256 20.18 -9.95 7.00
CA ASP A 256 21.17 -9.25 7.83
C ASP A 256 22.55 -9.17 7.16
N GLN A 257 22.99 -10.26 6.52
CA GLN A 257 24.22 -10.28 5.74
C GLN A 257 24.14 -9.36 4.52
N LEU A 258 23.01 -9.38 3.80
CA LEU A 258 22.79 -8.53 2.63
C LEU A 258 22.73 -7.05 3.02
N LEU A 259 22.06 -6.72 4.11
CA LEU A 259 22.13 -5.39 4.71
C LEU A 259 23.60 -5.07 4.97
N ALA A 260 24.32 -5.82 5.80
CA ALA A 260 25.72 -5.53 6.12
C ALA A 260 26.62 -5.32 4.88
N ALA A 261 26.44 -6.11 3.83
CA ALA A 261 27.21 -6.05 2.59
C ALA A 261 26.80 -4.90 1.63
N THR A 262 25.55 -4.46 1.67
CA THR A 262 24.99 -3.50 0.70
C THR A 262 24.97 -2.08 1.27
N HIS A 263 25.55 -1.13 0.52
CA HIS A 263 25.44 0.29 0.87
C HIS A 263 23.96 0.72 0.89
N PRO A 264 23.50 1.55 1.84
CA PRO A 264 22.10 1.94 1.96
C PRO A 264 21.39 2.42 0.69
N GLU A 265 22.10 3.10 -0.21
CA GLU A 265 21.52 3.53 -1.49
C GLU A 265 21.14 2.36 -2.41
N GLY A 266 21.75 1.19 -2.23
CA GLY A 266 21.41 -0.03 -2.97
C GLY A 266 20.24 -0.82 -2.38
N TRP A 267 19.67 -0.42 -1.24
CA TRP A 267 18.60 -1.21 -0.59
C TRP A 267 17.28 -1.23 -1.36
N PHE A 268 17.07 -0.25 -2.25
CA PHE A 268 15.87 -0.16 -3.09
C PHE A 268 16.03 -0.87 -4.44
N LEU A 269 17.16 -1.54 -4.69
CA LEU A 269 17.33 -2.34 -5.88
C LEU A 269 16.43 -3.58 -5.77
N THR A 270 15.52 -3.72 -6.72
CA THR A 270 14.62 -4.87 -6.81
C THR A 270 15.40 -6.15 -6.98
N TYR A 271 14.98 -7.21 -6.30
CA TYR A 271 15.53 -8.55 -6.49
C TYR A 271 15.24 -9.07 -7.91
N GLU A 272 16.11 -9.92 -8.45
CA GLU A 272 16.01 -10.36 -9.86
C GLU A 272 14.68 -11.07 -10.19
N ASP A 273 14.13 -11.81 -9.24
CA ASP A 273 12.88 -12.58 -9.41
C ASP A 273 11.62 -11.83 -8.94
N ALA A 274 11.76 -10.58 -8.47
CA ALA A 274 10.64 -9.76 -8.01
C ALA A 274 10.17 -8.78 -9.10
N GLU A 275 8.87 -8.52 -9.16
CA GLU A 275 8.32 -7.50 -10.04
C GLU A 275 8.67 -6.08 -9.56
N GLU A 276 9.12 -5.21 -10.46
CA GLU A 276 9.41 -3.82 -10.14
C GLU A 276 8.15 -3.07 -9.67
N ARG A 277 8.31 -2.25 -8.62
CA ARG A 277 7.25 -1.33 -8.18
C ARG A 277 6.96 -0.29 -9.26
N GLU A 278 5.69 0.08 -9.44
CA GLU A 278 5.28 1.08 -10.44
C GLU A 278 6.04 2.41 -10.23
N SER A 279 6.71 2.91 -11.27
CA SER A 279 7.55 4.12 -11.18
C SER A 279 6.78 5.41 -10.89
N GLY A 280 5.47 5.41 -11.16
CA GLY A 280 4.56 6.56 -11.01
C GLY A 280 3.77 6.61 -9.71
N ARG A 281 3.96 5.66 -8.78
CA ARG A 281 3.18 5.54 -7.54
C ARG A 281 3.25 6.74 -6.58
N GLY A 282 4.17 7.66 -6.85
CA GLY A 282 4.30 8.91 -6.11
C GLY A 282 4.75 8.71 -4.66
N TYR A 283 4.54 9.73 -3.86
CA TYR A 283 4.82 9.75 -2.43
C TYR A 283 3.64 10.41 -1.73
N ARG A 284 3.39 10.10 -0.45
CA ARG A 284 2.45 10.90 0.34
C ARG A 284 2.95 12.35 0.40
N ARG A 285 1.98 13.26 0.33
CA ARG A 285 2.08 14.73 0.40
C ARG A 285 2.98 15.40 -0.66
#